data_AF-M4SAN9-F1
#
_entry.id   AF-M4SAN9-F1
#
_cell.length_a   1.000
_cell.length_b   1.000
_cell.length_c   1.000
_cell.angle_alpha   90.00
_cell.angle_beta   90.00
_cell.angle_gamma   90.00
#
_symmetry.space_group_name_H-M   'P 1'
#
loop_
_entity.id
_entity.type
_entity.pdbx_description
1 polymer ?
#
loop_
_entity_poly.entity_id
_entity_poly.type
_entity_poly.pdbx_seq_one_letter_code
_entity_poly.pdbx_strand_id
1 'polypeptide(L)' 'MARRERTRHLIELGGLVQKAGLVELADDDRATLYGAMLELAAQAREDRDRLVLWKRRGKRAFDAEAEGEENG' A
#
# COMPACT_ATOMS: atom_id res chain seq x y z
N MET A 1 14.13 16.90 -13.74
CA MET A 1 13.08 15.89 -13.98
C MET A 1 13.07 14.83 -12.87
N ALA A 2 14.17 14.09 -12.67
CA ALA A 2 14.27 12.99 -11.69
C ALA A 2 13.83 13.31 -10.24
N ARG A 3 14.14 14.50 -9.69
CA ARG A 3 13.73 14.86 -8.33
C ARG A 3 12.20 14.94 -8.17
N ARG A 4 11.51 15.56 -9.13
CA ARG A 4 10.04 15.71 -9.10
C ARG A 4 9.35 14.35 -9.20
N GLU A 5 9.86 13.49 -10.07
CA GLU A 5 9.37 12.13 -10.25
C GLU A 5 9.56 11.29 -8.98
N ARG A 6 10.74 11.36 -8.35
CA ARG A 6 10.99 10.68 -7.07
C ARG A 6 10.05 11.16 -5.95
N THR A 7 9.83 12.47 -5.84
CA THR A 7 8.90 13.00 -4.84
C THR A 7 7.49 12.51 -5.08
N ARG A 8 6.99 12.56 -6.33
CA ARG A 8 5.66 12.04 -6.67
C ARG A 8 5.53 10.57 -6.32
N HIS A 9 6.52 9.76 -6.70
CA HIS A 9 6.51 8.33 -6.41
C HIS A 9 6.46 8.02 -4.91
N LEU A 10 7.23 8.74 -4.09
CA LEU A 10 7.22 8.55 -2.65
C LEU A 10 5.89 8.99 -2.02
N ILE A 11 5.25 10.04 -2.56
CA ILE A 11 3.92 10.48 -2.12
C ILE A 11 2.87 9.41 -2.47
N GLU A 12 2.90 8.87 -3.69
CA GLU A 12 2.00 7.80 -4.13
C GLU A 12 2.11 6.58 -3.21
N LEU A 13 3.34 6.14 -2.91
CA LEU A 13 3.57 5.03 -1.97
C LEU A 13 3.07 5.35 -0.55
N GLY A 14 3.31 6.56 -0.05
CA GLY A 14 2.78 7.00 1.25
C GLY A 14 1.25 7.01 1.29
N GLY A 15 0.61 7.42 0.18
CA GLY A 15 -0.84 7.38 0.02
C GLY A 15 -1.42 5.97 0.14
N LEU A 16 -0.71 4.94 -0.34
CA LEU A 16 -1.14 3.54 -0.17
C LEU A 16 -1.15 3.10 1.29
N VAL A 17 -0.18 3.55 2.08
CA VAL A 17 -0.11 3.24 3.53
C VAL A 17 -1.29 3.86 4.26
N GLN A 18 -1.64 5.10 3.94
CA GLN A 18 -2.81 5.79 4.48
C GLN A 18 -4.12 5.09 4.08
N LYS A 19 -4.30 4.79 2.79
CA LYS A 19 -5.51 4.16 2.25
C LYS A 19 -5.74 2.76 2.81
N ALA A 20 -4.67 2.03 3.13
CA ALA A 20 -4.75 0.73 3.80
C ALA A 20 -5.13 0.83 5.30
N GLY A 21 -5.34 2.03 5.85
CA GLY A 21 -5.67 2.26 7.26
C GLY A 21 -4.50 2.05 8.22
N LEU A 22 -3.29 1.82 7.70
CA LEU A 22 -2.15 1.43 8.53
C LEU A 22 -1.64 2.59 9.39
N VAL A 23 -1.78 3.84 8.94
CA VAL A 23 -1.35 5.02 9.70
C VAL A 23 -2.16 5.15 11.00
N GLU A 24 -3.48 4.97 10.92
CA GLU A 24 -4.36 5.00 12.09
C GLU A 24 -4.10 3.81 13.02
N LEU A 25 -4.01 2.60 12.46
CA LEU A 25 -3.77 1.39 13.24
C LEU A 25 -2.41 1.38 13.96
N ALA A 26 -1.39 1.99 13.36
CA ALA A 26 -0.05 2.06 13.92
C ALA A 26 0.23 3.35 14.71
N ASP A 27 -0.76 4.26 14.85
CA ASP A 27 -0.57 5.59 15.46
C ASP A 27 0.63 6.38 14.86
N ASP A 28 0.76 6.31 13.53
CA ASP A 28 1.91 6.84 12.76
C ASP A 28 3.30 6.35 13.22
N ASP A 29 3.37 5.26 13.98
CA ASP A 29 4.64 4.70 14.42
C ASP A 29 5.41 4.07 13.25
N ARG A 30 6.46 4.77 12.83
CA ARG A 30 7.26 4.39 11.65
C ARG A 30 7.96 3.06 11.83
N ALA A 31 8.34 2.70 13.07
CA ALA A 31 9.00 1.42 13.34
C ALA A 31 8.03 0.25 13.12
N THR A 32 6.80 0.39 13.59
CA THR A 32 5.70 -0.57 13.40
C THR A 32 5.35 -0.73 11.92
N LEU A 33 5.17 0.39 11.21
CA LEU A 33 4.90 0.37 9.76
C LEU A 33 6.04 -0.32 8.99
N TYR A 34 7.29 0.00 9.31
CA TYR A 34 8.44 -0.60 8.66
C TYR A 34 8.56 -2.10 8.98
N GLY A 35 8.34 -2.50 10.23
CA GLY A 35 8.30 -3.91 10.64
C GLY A 35 7.26 -4.72 9.87
N ALA A 36 6.05 -4.17 9.71
CA ALA A 36 5.00 -4.82 8.91
C ALA A 36 5.40 -4.96 7.43
N MET A 37 6.02 -3.94 6.83
CA MET A 37 6.51 -4.03 5.45
C MET A 37 7.64 -5.05 5.28
N LEU A 38 8.52 -5.20 6.29
CA LEU A 38 9.56 -6.22 6.30
C LEU A 38 8.95 -7.63 6.32
N GLU A 39 7.90 -7.85 7.12
CA GLU A 39 7.15 -9.10 7.16
C GLU A 39 6.54 -9.43 5.79
N LEU A 40 5.84 -8.46 5.16
CA LEU A 40 5.32 -8.64 3.80
C LEU A 40 6.43 -8.96 2.79
N ALA A 41 7.58 -8.29 2.89
CA ALA A 41 8.71 -8.55 2.00
C ALA A 41 9.31 -9.95 2.22
N ALA A 42 9.36 -10.44 3.46
CA ALA A 42 9.81 -11.80 3.78
C ALA A 42 8.86 -12.83 3.17
N GLN A 43 7.56 -12.67 3.42
CA GLN A 43 6.52 -13.54 2.89
C GLN A 43 6.52 -13.64 1.36
N ALA A 44 6.72 -12.51 0.65
CA ALA A 44 6.80 -12.52 -0.81
C ALA A 44 8.07 -13.17 -1.38
N ARG A 45 9.16 -13.19 -0.60
CA ARG A 45 10.39 -13.89 -0.99
C ARG A 45 10.25 -15.39 -0.83
N GLU A 46 9.49 -15.83 0.17
CA GLU A 46 9.20 -17.25 0.41
C GLU A 46 8.22 -17.81 -0.61
N ASP A 47 7.20 -17.04 -0.97
CA ASP A 47 6.17 -17.46 -1.92
C ASP A 47 5.80 -16.32 -2.87
N ARG A 48 6.20 -16.48 -4.14
CA ARG A 48 5.93 -15.48 -5.19
C ARG A 48 4.45 -15.40 -5.55
N ASP A 49 3.64 -16.44 -5.31
CA ASP A 49 2.21 -16.42 -5.60
C ASP A 49 1.48 -15.42 -4.69
N ARG A 50 2.04 -15.10 -3.52
CA ARG A 50 1.53 -14.01 -2.66
C ARG A 50 1.47 -12.67 -3.39
N LEU A 51 2.45 -12.36 -4.25
CA LEU A 51 2.42 -11.12 -5.04
C LEU A 51 1.22 -11.10 -6.00
N VAL A 52 0.88 -12.24 -6.61
CA VAL A 52 -0.28 -12.35 -7.51
C VAL A 52 -1.58 -12.16 -6.72
N LEU A 53 -1.68 -12.78 -5.55
CA LEU A 53 -2.84 -12.65 -4.65
C LEU A 53 -3.03 -11.21 -4.17
N TRP A 54 -1.96 -10.56 -3.70
CA TRP A 54 -2.01 -9.17 -3.25
C TRP A 54 -2.33 -8.21 -4.38
N LYS A 55 -1.79 -8.42 -5.59
CA LYS A 55 -2.15 -7.62 -6.77
C LYS A 55 -3.65 -7.70 -7.07
N ARG A 56 -4.23 -8.91 -7.04
CA ARG A 56 -5.68 -9.10 -7.27
C ARG A 56 -6.52 -8.44 -6.17
N ARG A 57 -6.12 -8.57 -4.90
CA ARG A 57 -6.80 -7.93 -3.77
C ARG A 57 -6.75 -6.41 -3.88
N GLY A 58 -5.57 -5.85 -4.15
CA GLY A 58 -5.38 -4.41 -4.32
C GLY A 58 -6.23 -3.84 -5.45
N LYS A 59 -6.27 -4.51 -6.61
CA LYS A 59 -7.14 -4.09 -7.72
C LYS A 59 -8.61 -3.99 -7.29
N ARG A 60 -9.14 -5.03 -6.64
CA ARG A 60 -10.55 -5.02 -6.18
C ARG A 60 -10.84 -3.92 -5.16
N ALA A 61 -9.90 -3.61 -4.28
CA ALA A 61 -10.06 -2.51 -3.33
C ALA A 61 -10.14 -1.16 -4.06
N PHE A 62 -9.25 -0.91 -5.03
CA PHE A 62 -9.32 0.29 -5.86
C PHE A 62 -10.61 0.39 -6.66
N ASP A 63 -11.05 -0.71 -7.28
CA ASP A 63 -12.29 -0.73 -8.06
C ASP A 63 -13.50 -0.37 -7.16
N ALA A 64 -13.57 -0.95 -5.96
CA ALA A 64 -14.67 -0.70 -5.02
C ALA A 64 -14.69 0.74 -4.47
N GLU A 65 -13.53 1.34 -4.23
CA GLU A 65 -13.44 2.74 -3.83
C GLU A 65 -13.89 3.69 -4.94
N ALA A 66 -13.49 3.42 -6.18
CA ALA A 66 -13.91 4.22 -7.34
C ALA A 66 -15.44 4.16 -7.55
N GLU A 67 -16.04 2.98 -7.44
CA GLU A 67 -17.50 2.81 -7.50
C GLU A 67 -18.21 3.53 -6.34
N GLY A 68 -17.61 3.58 -5.15
CA GLY A 68 -18.14 4.32 -4.00
C GLY A 68 -18.10 5.84 -4.17
N GLU A 69 -17.05 6.37 -4.80
CA GLU A 69 -16.88 7.79 -5.12
C GLU A 69 -17.82 8.26 -6.24
N GLU A 70 -18.19 7.39 -7.19
CA GLU A 70 -19.14 7.71 -8.27
C GLU A 70 -20.61 7.74 -7.82
N ASN A 71 -20.93 7.10 -6.70
CA ASN A 71 -22.30 6.92 -6.20
C ASN A 71 -22.64 7.80 -4.97
N GLY A 72 -21.71 8.64 -4.50
CA GLY A 72 -21.87 9.54 -3.34
C GLY A 72 -21.88 11.01 -3.74
#